data_AF-A0A443LXW2-F1
#
_entry.id   AF-A0A443LXW2-F1
#
_cell.length_a   1.000
_cell.length_b   1.000
_cell.length_c   1.000
_cell.angle_alpha   90.00
_cell.angle_beta   90.00
_cell.angle_gamma   90.00
#
_symmetry.space_group_name_H-M   'P 1'
#
loop_
_entity.id
_entity.type
_entity.pdbx_description
1 polymer ?
#
loop_
_entity_poly.entity_id
_entity_poly.type
_entity_poly.pdbx_seq_one_letter_code
_entity_poly.pdbx_strand_id
1 'polypeptide(L)'
;MINLSAGERDAIEDMDVDALRIAIEEARKAHSSTAVTRLQLYRLGAYVQEAERRFDLALANLRKAKAAAKIASTEQATIRAGWDLASAVDQMKDRARQERRDGERFYVDDHIHEPFTFQPEMTVSVSYRWRATEDDGWSYGRIVFHHHHVARPQPWDFADRRRLTARQREKELSETLQREWYRMRDLALFSVRDFFRDGGNGADIPETFDAVADRGSLNNFSLNFWA
;
A
#
# COMPACT_ATOMS: atom_id res chain seq x y z
N MET A 1 2.39 -5.17 0.11
CA MET A 1 3.46 -5.44 -0.87
C MET A 1 4.15 -4.13 -1.16
N ILE A 2 5.45 -4.05 -0.88
CA ILE A 2 6.23 -2.82 -1.05
C ILE A 2 6.84 -2.75 -2.45
N ASN A 3 7.10 -3.91 -3.07
CA ASN A 3 7.69 -4.01 -4.39
C ASN A 3 6.62 -4.19 -5.46
N LEU A 4 6.80 -3.55 -6.61
CA LEU A 4 5.99 -3.83 -7.80
C LEU A 4 6.46 -5.13 -8.48
N SER A 5 5.50 -5.95 -8.93
CA SER A 5 5.84 -7.11 -9.74
C SER A 5 6.51 -6.69 -11.05
N ALA A 6 7.30 -7.58 -11.67
CA ALA A 6 7.97 -7.26 -12.93
C ALA A 6 6.95 -6.88 -14.04
N GLY A 7 5.85 -7.64 -14.14
CA GLY A 7 4.80 -7.36 -15.13
C GLY A 7 4.05 -6.05 -14.88
N GLU A 8 3.84 -5.65 -13.62
CA GLU A 8 3.26 -4.33 -13.29
C GLU A 8 4.24 -3.21 -13.64
N ARG A 9 5.54 -3.36 -13.35
CA ARG A 9 6.57 -2.37 -13.69
C ARG A 9 6.62 -2.12 -15.18
N ASP A 10 6.71 -3.17 -15.99
CA ASP A 10 6.77 -3.04 -17.45
C ASP A 10 5.51 -2.33 -17.99
N ALA A 11 4.33 -2.73 -17.51
CA ALA A 11 3.06 -2.10 -17.91
C ALA A 11 2.95 -0.62 -17.50
N ILE A 12 3.48 -0.25 -16.33
CA ILE A 12 3.53 1.14 -15.86
C ILE A 12 4.51 1.96 -16.70
N GLU A 13 5.68 1.41 -17.02
CA GLU A 13 6.69 2.10 -17.81
C GLU A 13 6.20 2.38 -19.24
N ASP A 14 5.55 1.39 -19.87
CA ASP A 14 5.00 1.48 -21.22
C ASP A 14 3.76 2.39 -21.34
N MET A 15 3.08 2.70 -20.23
CA MET A 15 1.86 3.51 -20.27
C MET A 15 2.10 4.93 -20.78
N ASP A 16 1.45 5.30 -21.87
CA ASP A 16 1.39 6.68 -22.37
C ASP A 16 0.34 7.49 -21.60
N VAL A 17 0.82 8.41 -20.76
CA VAL A 17 -0.03 9.27 -19.93
C VAL A 17 -0.80 10.29 -20.77
N ASP A 18 -0.24 10.75 -21.88
CA ASP A 18 -0.94 11.71 -22.75
C ASP A 18 -2.06 11.01 -23.53
N ALA A 19 -1.83 9.78 -23.97
CA ALA A 19 -2.90 8.93 -24.52
C ALA A 19 -4.01 8.68 -23.49
N LEU A 20 -3.67 8.47 -22.21
CA LEU A 20 -4.66 8.37 -21.12
C LEU A 20 -5.46 9.66 -20.95
N ARG A 21 -4.80 10.82 -20.92
CA ARG A 21 -5.49 12.13 -20.79
C ARG A 21 -6.45 12.37 -21.96
N ILE A 22 -6.06 12.01 -23.18
CA ILE A 22 -6.93 12.07 -24.36
C ILE A 22 -8.12 11.12 -24.19
N ALA A 23 -7.89 9.87 -23.81
CA ALA A 23 -8.96 8.88 -23.60
C ALA A 23 -9.95 9.29 -22.50
N ILE A 24 -9.49 9.95 -21.44
CA ILE A 24 -10.34 10.51 -20.38
C ILE A 24 -11.26 11.61 -20.95
N GLU A 25 -10.72 12.51 -21.76
CA GLU A 25 -11.52 13.60 -22.35
C GLU A 25 -12.51 13.06 -23.40
N GLU A 26 -12.11 12.07 -24.20
CA GLU A 26 -13.02 11.34 -25.10
C GLU A 26 -14.14 10.64 -24.32
N ALA A 27 -13.80 9.95 -23.23
CA ALA A 27 -14.76 9.26 -22.39
C ALA A 27 -15.76 10.22 -21.74
N ARG A 28 -15.30 11.40 -21.32
CA ARG A 28 -16.14 12.47 -20.80
C ARG A 28 -17.10 13.00 -21.86
N LYS A 29 -16.62 13.33 -23.06
CA LYS A 29 -17.48 13.81 -24.17
C LYS A 29 -18.50 12.77 -24.63
N ALA A 30 -18.10 11.50 -24.70
CA ALA A 30 -18.96 10.39 -25.11
C ALA A 30 -19.84 9.85 -23.97
N HIS A 31 -19.65 10.31 -22.73
CA HIS A 31 -20.20 9.73 -21.51
C HIS A 31 -20.02 8.19 -21.45
N SER A 32 -18.88 7.68 -21.91
CA SER A 32 -18.60 6.24 -22.05
C SER A 32 -17.14 5.92 -21.74
N SER A 33 -16.89 4.88 -20.95
CA SER A 33 -15.54 4.47 -20.55
C SER A 33 -14.75 3.70 -21.62
N THR A 34 -15.35 3.43 -22.78
CA THR A 34 -14.76 2.59 -23.84
C THR A 34 -13.35 3.00 -24.25
N ALA A 35 -13.06 4.31 -24.34
CA ALA A 35 -11.72 4.79 -24.68
C ALA A 35 -10.69 4.45 -23.59
N VAL A 36 -11.06 4.59 -22.32
CA VAL A 36 -10.21 4.29 -21.17
C VAL A 36 -10.00 2.77 -21.01
N THR A 37 -11.05 1.97 -21.14
CA THR A 37 -10.95 0.49 -21.02
C THR A 37 -9.98 -0.13 -22.02
N ARG A 38 -9.81 0.48 -23.21
CA ARG A 38 -8.85 0.01 -24.22
C ARG A 38 -7.39 0.14 -23.77
N LEU A 39 -7.09 1.02 -22.83
CA LEU A 39 -5.76 1.20 -22.27
C LEU A 39 -5.38 0.13 -21.23
N GLN A 40 -6.31 -0.76 -20.88
CA GLN A 40 -6.04 -1.92 -20.00
C GLN A 40 -5.40 -1.52 -18.66
N LEU A 41 -5.92 -0.48 -18.02
CA LEU A 41 -5.36 0.09 -16.79
C LEU A 41 -5.30 -0.91 -15.62
N TYR A 42 -6.04 -2.02 -15.70
CA TYR A 42 -5.94 -3.12 -14.76
C TYR A 42 -4.52 -3.70 -14.62
N ARG A 43 -3.68 -3.58 -15.66
CA ARG A 43 -2.28 -4.04 -15.63
C ARG A 43 -1.36 -3.18 -14.78
N LEU A 44 -1.80 -1.97 -14.40
CA LEU A 44 -1.01 -1.01 -13.62
C LEU A 44 -1.21 -1.17 -12.10
N GLY A 45 -1.92 -2.22 -11.68
CA GLY A 45 -2.13 -2.57 -10.28
C GLY A 45 -3.42 -2.00 -9.67
N ALA A 46 -3.71 -2.46 -8.45
CA ALA A 46 -4.98 -2.21 -7.77
C ALA A 46 -5.28 -0.72 -7.48
N TYR A 47 -4.23 0.09 -7.28
CA TYR A 47 -4.39 1.51 -7.01
C TYR A 47 -4.99 2.27 -8.22
N VAL A 48 -4.52 1.97 -9.43
CA VAL A 48 -5.06 2.55 -10.67
C VAL A 48 -6.44 1.99 -10.98
N GLN A 49 -6.66 0.68 -10.75
CA GLN A 49 -7.99 0.06 -10.91
C GLN A 49 -9.06 0.75 -10.06
N GLU A 50 -8.74 1.09 -8.80
CA GLU A 50 -9.68 1.79 -7.93
C GLU A 50 -9.93 3.24 -8.39
N ALA A 51 -8.95 3.90 -9.00
CA ALA A 51 -9.15 5.20 -9.63
C ALA A 51 -10.04 5.10 -10.89
N GLU A 52 -9.83 4.07 -11.73
CA GLU A 52 -10.63 3.80 -12.92
C GLU A 52 -12.10 3.53 -12.53
N ARG A 53 -12.33 2.69 -11.52
CA ARG A 53 -13.66 2.38 -11.00
C ARG A 53 -14.40 3.63 -10.50
N ARG A 54 -13.69 4.55 -9.84
CA ARG A 54 -14.25 5.84 -9.40
C ARG A 54 -14.62 6.73 -10.58
N PHE A 55 -13.80 6.77 -11.62
CA PHE A 55 -14.09 7.50 -12.86
C PHE A 55 -15.32 6.93 -13.59
N ASP A 56 -15.40 5.61 -13.73
CA ASP A 56 -16.55 4.93 -14.33
C ASP A 56 -17.86 5.22 -13.59
N LEU A 57 -17.81 5.25 -12.26
CA LEU A 57 -18.96 5.62 -11.44
C LEU A 57 -19.37 7.09 -11.67
N ALA A 58 -18.40 8.00 -11.82
CA ALA A 58 -18.69 9.40 -12.11
C ALA A 58 -19.35 9.56 -13.50
N LEU A 59 -18.85 8.87 -14.52
CA LEU A 59 -19.46 8.83 -15.87
C LEU A 59 -20.88 8.27 -15.84
N ALA A 60 -21.11 7.17 -15.09
CA ALA A 60 -22.43 6.58 -14.95
C ALA A 60 -23.43 7.55 -14.27
N ASN A 61 -22.97 8.35 -13.31
CA ASN A 61 -23.79 9.35 -12.64
C ASN A 61 -24.08 10.55 -13.55
N LEU A 62 -23.09 11.00 -14.34
CA LEU A 62 -23.28 12.05 -15.35
C LEU A 62 -24.33 11.65 -16.39
N ARG A 63 -24.27 10.41 -16.89
CA ARG A 63 -25.26 9.87 -17.86
C ARG A 63 -26.69 9.85 -17.31
N LYS A 64 -26.86 9.70 -15.99
CA LYS A 64 -28.17 9.66 -15.32
C LYS A 64 -28.71 11.05 -14.96
N ALA A 65 -27.86 12.08 -14.95
CA ALA A 65 -28.25 13.43 -14.55
C ALA A 65 -29.19 14.06 -15.59
N LYS A 66 -30.30 14.65 -15.12
CA LYS A 66 -31.31 15.29 -15.99
C LYS A 66 -31.56 16.77 -15.67
N ALA A 67 -31.42 17.15 -14.39
CA ALA A 67 -31.59 18.54 -13.97
C ALA A 67 -30.31 19.33 -14.21
N ALA A 68 -30.43 20.57 -14.70
CA ALA A 68 -29.27 21.41 -15.07
C ALA A 68 -28.23 21.55 -13.93
N ALA A 69 -28.67 21.84 -12.70
CA ALA A 69 -27.78 21.91 -11.54
C ALA A 69 -27.10 20.56 -11.23
N LYS A 70 -27.81 19.45 -11.44
CA LYS A 70 -27.24 18.11 -11.23
C LYS A 70 -26.23 17.76 -12.31
N ILE A 71 -26.50 18.10 -13.58
CA ILE A 71 -25.59 17.91 -14.72
C ILE A 71 -24.27 18.63 -14.45
N ALA A 72 -24.31 19.93 -14.14
CA ALA A 72 -23.10 20.71 -13.86
C ALA A 72 -22.28 20.14 -12.69
N SER A 73 -22.95 19.73 -11.60
CA SER A 73 -22.28 19.09 -10.46
C SER A 73 -21.64 17.75 -10.82
N THR A 74 -22.34 16.89 -11.57
CA THR A 74 -21.79 15.60 -12.01
C THR A 74 -20.69 15.74 -13.05
N GLU A 75 -20.72 16.78 -13.89
CA GLU A 75 -19.66 17.09 -14.84
C GLU A 75 -18.37 17.47 -14.11
N GLN A 76 -18.45 18.36 -13.11
CA GLN A 76 -17.30 18.70 -12.29
C GLN A 76 -16.73 17.49 -11.53
N ALA A 77 -17.60 16.62 -11.00
CA ALA A 77 -17.17 15.39 -10.34
C ALA A 77 -16.47 14.42 -11.32
N THR A 78 -16.93 14.35 -12.56
CA THR A 78 -16.32 13.53 -13.62
C THR A 78 -14.96 14.07 -14.03
N ILE A 79 -14.82 15.38 -14.19
CA ILE A 79 -13.53 16.04 -14.45
C ILE A 79 -12.55 15.68 -13.33
N ARG A 80 -12.95 15.87 -12.07
CA ARG A 80 -12.10 15.55 -10.92
C ARG A 80 -11.69 14.07 -10.91
N ALA A 81 -12.63 13.15 -11.12
CA ALA A 81 -12.31 11.72 -11.14
C ALA A 81 -11.36 11.35 -12.30
N GLY A 82 -11.45 12.01 -13.45
CA GLY A 82 -10.51 11.84 -14.55
C GLY A 82 -9.11 12.34 -14.20
N TRP A 83 -8.99 13.48 -13.53
CA TRP A 83 -7.71 14.00 -13.04
C TRP A 83 -7.10 13.10 -11.97
N ASP A 84 -7.92 12.59 -11.05
CA ASP A 84 -7.51 11.63 -10.04
C ASP A 84 -6.98 10.32 -10.69
N LEU A 85 -7.60 9.87 -11.79
CA LEU A 85 -7.14 8.71 -12.57
C LEU A 85 -5.77 8.96 -13.23
N ALA A 86 -5.62 10.09 -13.93
CA ALA A 86 -4.33 10.44 -14.55
C ALA A 86 -3.22 10.59 -13.48
N SER A 87 -3.53 11.27 -12.37
CA SER A 87 -2.62 11.42 -11.24
C SER A 87 -2.24 10.09 -10.61
N ALA A 88 -3.17 9.14 -10.51
CA ALA A 88 -2.86 7.81 -10.00
C ALA A 88 -1.84 7.07 -10.88
N VAL A 89 -1.95 7.21 -12.20
CA VAL A 89 -0.99 6.64 -13.15
C VAL A 89 0.37 7.34 -13.06
N ASP A 90 0.39 8.67 -13.00
CA ASP A 90 1.63 9.44 -12.82
C ASP A 90 2.37 9.02 -11.54
N GLN A 91 1.65 8.90 -10.41
CA GLN A 91 2.21 8.41 -9.15
C GLN A 91 2.80 7.00 -9.25
N MET A 92 2.15 6.09 -9.98
CA MET A 92 2.67 4.74 -10.19
C MET A 92 3.93 4.74 -11.07
N LYS A 93 4.00 5.62 -12.08
CA LYS A 93 5.23 5.79 -12.88
C LYS A 93 6.38 6.31 -12.04
N ASP A 94 6.14 7.29 -11.19
CA ASP A 94 7.17 7.81 -10.28
C ASP A 94 7.61 6.78 -9.25
N ARG A 95 6.68 5.98 -8.72
CA ARG A 95 6.99 4.84 -7.88
C ARG A 95 7.88 3.82 -8.61
N ALA A 96 7.54 3.42 -9.83
CA ALA A 96 8.33 2.47 -10.60
C ALA A 96 9.76 2.97 -10.86
N ARG A 97 9.90 4.26 -11.18
CA ARG A 97 11.22 4.92 -11.32
C ARG A 97 12.01 4.90 -10.02
N GLN A 98 11.36 5.19 -8.89
CA GLN A 98 12.03 5.16 -7.59
C GLN A 98 12.46 3.75 -7.22
N GLU A 99 11.59 2.74 -7.38
CA GLU A 99 11.95 1.35 -7.11
C GLU A 99 13.10 0.84 -7.99
N ARG A 100 13.20 1.34 -9.22
CA ARG A 100 14.34 1.04 -10.11
C ARG A 100 15.65 1.60 -9.54
N ARG A 101 15.66 2.87 -9.13
CA ARG A 101 16.83 3.52 -8.49
C ARG A 101 17.19 2.86 -7.17
N ASP A 102 16.18 2.51 -6.38
CA ASP A 102 16.38 1.78 -5.12
C ASP A 102 17.05 0.43 -5.42
N GLY A 103 16.52 -0.32 -6.40
CA GLY A 103 17.01 -1.62 -6.84
C GLY A 103 18.45 -1.63 -7.37
N GLU A 104 19.00 -0.48 -7.76
CA GLU A 104 20.42 -0.33 -8.13
C GLU A 104 21.34 -0.47 -6.90
N ARG A 105 20.86 -0.20 -5.69
CA ARG A 105 21.67 -0.18 -4.46
C ARG A 105 21.19 -1.13 -3.38
N PHE A 106 19.89 -1.32 -3.24
CA PHE A 106 19.30 -2.17 -2.22
C PHE A 106 18.00 -2.83 -2.68
N TYR A 107 17.63 -3.91 -2.01
CA TYR A 107 16.35 -4.56 -2.22
C TYR A 107 15.89 -5.17 -0.91
N VAL A 108 14.65 -4.86 -0.52
CA VAL A 108 14.00 -5.40 0.68
C VAL A 108 13.02 -6.47 0.23
N ASP A 109 13.18 -7.68 0.75
CA ASP A 109 12.29 -8.78 0.41
C ASP A 109 10.98 -8.68 1.18
N ASP A 110 9.88 -8.55 0.43
CA ASP A 110 8.52 -8.48 0.99
C ASP A 110 7.76 -9.81 0.95
N HIS A 111 8.43 -10.92 0.61
CA HIS A 111 7.90 -12.28 0.73
C HIS A 111 7.92 -12.80 2.17
N ILE A 112 7.25 -12.07 3.06
CA ILE A 112 7.07 -12.46 4.45
C ILE A 112 5.85 -13.37 4.56
N HIS A 113 6.10 -14.62 4.95
CA HIS A 113 5.06 -15.62 5.10
C HIS A 113 4.19 -15.32 6.32
N GLU A 114 2.88 -15.40 6.14
CA GLU A 114 1.92 -15.32 7.24
C GLU A 114 2.13 -16.50 8.20
N PRO A 115 2.14 -16.27 9.52
CA PRO A 115 2.23 -17.36 10.48
C PRO A 115 0.97 -18.22 10.41
N PHE A 116 1.11 -19.53 10.65
CA PHE A 116 -0.04 -20.44 10.69
C PHE A 116 -1.05 -20.09 11.79
N THR A 117 -0.59 -19.46 12.87
CA THR A 117 -1.41 -18.99 13.98
C THR A 117 -0.95 -17.63 14.46
N PHE A 118 -1.90 -16.75 14.77
CA PHE A 118 -1.62 -15.45 15.34
C PHE A 118 -1.57 -15.51 16.85
N GLN A 119 -0.45 -15.10 17.42
CA GLN A 119 -0.20 -15.06 18.86
C GLN A 119 0.05 -13.62 19.31
N PRO A 120 -0.15 -13.31 20.61
CA PRO A 120 0.20 -12.00 21.16
C PRO A 120 1.67 -11.66 21.00
N GLU A 121 2.55 -12.65 21.08
CA GLU A 121 3.97 -12.51 20.75
C GLU A 121 4.14 -12.66 19.24
N MET A 122 4.40 -11.53 18.59
CA MET A 122 4.53 -11.43 17.15
C MET A 122 6.00 -11.27 16.78
N THR A 123 6.40 -11.96 15.73
CA THR A 123 7.74 -11.83 15.14
C THR A 123 7.60 -11.63 13.64
N VAL A 124 8.37 -10.69 13.10
CA VAL A 124 8.45 -10.43 11.66
C VAL A 124 9.92 -10.39 11.28
N SER A 125 10.32 -11.27 10.35
CA SER A 125 11.67 -11.26 9.80
C SER A 125 11.68 -10.58 8.44
N VAL A 126 12.56 -9.61 8.25
CA VAL A 126 12.78 -8.93 6.97
C VAL A 126 14.17 -9.25 6.48
N SER A 127 14.24 -9.87 5.31
CA SER A 127 15.50 -10.11 4.59
C SER A 127 15.75 -8.97 3.62
N TYR A 128 17.01 -8.58 3.46
CA TYR A 128 17.38 -7.52 2.54
C TYR A 128 18.76 -7.77 1.95
N ARG A 129 19.03 -7.10 0.83
CA ARG A 129 20.35 -7.05 0.19
C ARG A 129 20.72 -5.62 -0.14
N TRP A 130 21.99 -5.30 -0.07
CA TRP A 130 22.50 -3.97 -0.38
C TRP A 130 23.91 -4.04 -0.99
N ARG A 131 24.33 -2.95 -1.62
CA ARG A 131 25.67 -2.73 -2.16
C ARG A 131 25.96 -1.23 -2.21
N ALA A 132 27.23 -0.85 -2.15
CA ALA A 132 27.61 0.56 -2.13
C ALA A 132 27.47 1.20 -3.52
N THR A 133 27.87 0.48 -4.58
CA THR A 133 27.76 0.91 -5.98
C THR A 133 27.14 -0.17 -6.85
N GLU A 134 26.76 0.18 -8.08
CA GLU A 134 26.14 -0.75 -9.04
C GLU A 134 27.07 -1.90 -9.49
N ASP A 135 28.38 -1.69 -9.39
CA ASP A 135 29.39 -2.67 -9.78
C ASP A 135 29.82 -3.58 -8.62
N ASP A 136 29.45 -3.23 -7.39
CA ASP A 136 29.79 -4.01 -6.21
C ASP A 136 28.95 -5.28 -6.08
N GLY A 137 29.54 -6.29 -5.42
CA GLY A 137 28.83 -7.50 -5.01
C GLY A 137 27.72 -7.19 -4.01
N TRP A 138 26.63 -7.95 -4.09
CA TRP A 138 25.53 -7.86 -3.14
C TRP A 138 25.94 -8.41 -1.77
N SER A 139 25.71 -7.62 -0.74
CA SER A 139 25.70 -8.05 0.67
C SER A 139 24.28 -8.41 1.09
N TYR A 140 24.15 -9.28 2.08
CA TYR A 140 22.87 -9.83 2.54
C TYR A 140 22.74 -9.71 4.04
N GLY A 141 21.53 -9.45 4.51
CA GLY A 141 21.25 -9.22 5.91
C GLY A 141 19.81 -9.57 6.23
N ARG A 142 19.54 -9.70 7.53
CA ARG A 142 18.22 -10.03 8.04
C ARG A 142 18.02 -9.35 9.39
N ILE A 143 16.89 -8.71 9.56
CA ILE A 143 16.43 -8.16 10.83
C ILE A 143 15.18 -8.88 11.30
N VAL A 144 15.10 -9.14 12.59
CA VAL A 144 13.94 -9.76 13.24
C VAL A 144 13.31 -8.75 14.19
N PHE A 145 12.08 -8.36 13.88
CA PHE A 145 11.27 -7.49 14.73
C PHE A 145 10.44 -8.32 15.69
N HIS A 146 10.41 -7.92 16.95
CA HIS A 146 9.58 -8.52 18.00
C HIS A 146 8.54 -7.51 18.51
N HIS A 147 7.32 -7.97 18.74
CA HIS A 147 6.26 -7.15 19.32
C HIS A 147 5.38 -8.00 20.22
N HIS A 148 4.97 -7.44 21.36
CA HIS A 148 4.02 -8.07 22.25
C HIS A 148 2.71 -7.28 22.26
N HIS A 149 1.64 -7.90 21.77
CA HIS A 149 0.30 -7.32 21.78
C HIS A 149 -0.20 -7.11 23.21
N VAL A 150 -0.48 -5.86 23.57
CA VAL A 150 -1.11 -5.52 24.84
C VAL A 150 -2.59 -5.28 24.62
N ALA A 151 -3.41 -6.24 25.07
CA ALA A 151 -4.86 -6.14 24.96
C ALA A 151 -5.39 -4.92 25.73
N ARG A 152 -5.85 -3.89 25.02
CA ARG A 152 -6.40 -2.69 25.62
C ARG A 152 -7.92 -2.76 25.70
N PRO A 153 -8.54 -2.53 26.88
CA PRO A 153 -9.97 -2.37 26.97
C PRO A 153 -10.40 -1.09 26.24
N GLN A 154 -11.24 -1.24 25.22
CA GLN A 154 -11.87 -0.13 24.52
C GLN A 154 -12.99 0.47 25.40
N PRO A 155 -13.26 1.78 25.33
CA PRO A 155 -14.32 2.40 26.12
C PRO A 155 -15.72 1.78 25.93
N TRP A 156 -15.99 1.20 24.75
CA TRP A 156 -17.24 0.49 24.46
C TRP A 156 -17.27 -0.96 24.97
N ASP A 157 -16.14 -1.54 25.40
CA ASP A 157 -16.07 -2.92 25.91
C ASP A 157 -16.87 -3.11 27.21
N PHE A 158 -17.19 -2.02 27.92
CA PHE A 158 -18.01 -2.07 29.14
C PHE A 158 -19.49 -2.31 28.86
N ALA A 159 -20.00 -2.01 27.65
CA ALA A 159 -21.42 -2.10 27.33
C ALA A 159 -21.83 -3.50 26.79
N ASP A 160 -21.00 -4.15 25.96
CA ASP A 160 -21.39 -5.34 25.18
C ASP A 160 -20.82 -6.68 25.66
N ARG A 161 -19.88 -6.69 26.62
CA ARG A 161 -19.20 -7.91 27.09
C ARG A 161 -20.15 -8.99 27.64
N ARG A 162 -21.37 -8.63 28.04
CA ARG A 162 -22.38 -9.56 28.58
C ARG A 162 -23.03 -10.48 27.52
N ARG A 163 -22.78 -10.32 26.22
CA ARG A 163 -23.46 -11.13 25.17
C ARG A 163 -22.58 -11.94 24.22
N LEU A 164 -21.26 -11.73 24.21
CA LEU A 164 -20.38 -12.49 23.31
C LEU A 164 -20.05 -13.87 23.88
N THR A 165 -20.33 -14.91 23.10
CA THR A 165 -19.92 -16.29 23.38
C THR A 165 -18.39 -16.42 23.38
N ALA A 166 -17.85 -17.44 24.05
CA ALA A 166 -16.40 -17.69 24.06
C ALA A 166 -15.80 -17.76 22.64
N ARG A 167 -16.53 -18.39 21.70
CA ARG A 167 -16.15 -18.50 20.29
C ARG A 167 -16.08 -17.15 19.57
N GLN A 168 -16.99 -16.23 19.89
CA GLN A 168 -16.97 -14.88 19.29
C GLN A 168 -15.78 -14.08 19.81
N ARG A 169 -15.46 -14.17 21.11
CA ARG A 169 -14.29 -13.49 21.69
C ARG A 169 -12.97 -14.00 21.12
N GLU A 170 -12.86 -15.32 20.93
CA GLU A 170 -11.69 -15.94 20.29
C GLU A 170 -11.54 -15.46 18.84
N LYS A 171 -12.65 -15.36 18.10
CA LYS A 171 -12.65 -14.84 16.74
C LYS A 171 -12.21 -13.37 16.69
N GLU A 172 -12.76 -12.52 17.54
CA GLU A 172 -12.41 -11.09 17.63
C GLU A 172 -10.93 -10.89 18.01
N LEU A 173 -10.41 -11.70 18.93
CA LEU A 173 -9.01 -11.68 19.30
C LEU A 173 -8.14 -12.09 18.11
N SER A 174 -8.47 -13.19 17.43
CA SER A 174 -7.74 -13.67 16.25
C SER A 174 -7.73 -12.63 15.12
N GLU A 175 -8.88 -12.03 14.80
CA GLU A 175 -9.00 -10.95 13.80
C GLU A 175 -8.17 -9.71 14.20
N THR A 176 -8.07 -9.41 15.50
CA THR A 176 -7.27 -8.29 16.01
C THR A 176 -5.78 -8.58 15.91
N LEU A 177 -5.34 -9.75 16.37
CA LEU A 177 -3.94 -10.18 16.28
C LEU A 177 -3.49 -10.26 14.81
N GLN A 178 -4.35 -10.75 13.92
CA GLN A 178 -4.08 -10.78 12.48
C GLN A 178 -3.85 -9.37 11.91
N ARG A 179 -4.76 -8.42 12.18
CA ARG A 179 -4.61 -7.03 11.72
C ARG A 179 -3.34 -6.38 12.25
N GLU A 180 -3.01 -6.62 13.51
CA GLU A 180 -1.83 -6.05 14.14
C GLU A 180 -0.54 -6.65 13.61
N TRP A 181 -0.51 -7.96 13.34
CA TRP A 181 0.61 -8.61 12.67
C TRP A 181 0.82 -8.05 11.26
N TYR A 182 -0.24 -7.88 10.46
CA TYR A 182 -0.13 -7.25 9.14
C TYR A 182 0.40 -5.83 9.21
N ARG A 183 -0.04 -5.06 10.22
CA ARG A 183 0.47 -3.71 10.45
C ARG A 183 1.96 -3.73 10.84
N MET A 184 2.36 -4.63 11.73
CA MET A 184 3.76 -4.81 12.12
C MET A 184 4.62 -5.19 10.90
N ARG A 185 4.15 -6.11 10.06
CA ARG A 185 4.81 -6.52 8.83
C ARG A 185 5.04 -5.33 7.89
N ASP A 186 4.01 -4.55 7.63
CA ASP A 186 4.10 -3.42 6.71
C ASP A 186 5.03 -2.33 7.26
N LEU A 187 4.96 -2.05 8.57
CA LEU A 187 5.88 -1.13 9.25
C LEU A 187 7.33 -1.61 9.17
N ALA A 188 7.59 -2.90 9.41
CA ALA A 188 8.94 -3.47 9.38
C ALA A 188 9.58 -3.31 7.99
N LEU A 189 8.80 -3.59 6.94
CA LEU A 189 9.21 -3.44 5.55
C LEU A 189 9.50 -1.98 5.20
N PHE A 190 8.63 -1.05 5.64
CA PHE A 190 8.86 0.38 5.41
C PHE A 190 10.06 0.91 6.18
N SER A 191 10.25 0.49 7.43
CA SER A 191 11.38 0.89 8.24
C SER A 191 12.71 0.52 7.59
N VAL A 192 12.88 -0.73 7.14
CA VAL A 192 14.12 -1.14 6.45
C VAL A 192 14.32 -0.40 5.12
N ARG A 193 13.25 -0.23 4.33
CA ARG A 193 13.32 0.49 3.05
C ARG A 193 13.72 1.95 3.25
N ASP A 194 13.08 2.63 4.20
CA ASP A 194 13.27 4.05 4.42
C ASP A 194 14.66 4.33 5.01
N PHE A 195 15.19 3.44 5.86
CA PHE A 195 16.59 3.47 6.30
C PHE A 195 17.58 3.46 5.13
N PHE A 196 17.38 2.58 4.13
CA PHE A 196 18.24 2.57 2.95
C PHE A 196 18.07 3.81 2.06
N ARG A 197 16.84 4.33 1.94
CA ARG A 197 16.56 5.56 1.18
C ARG A 197 17.21 6.79 1.81
N ASP A 198 17.30 6.82 3.14
CA ASP A 198 18.00 7.87 3.90
C ASP A 198 19.53 7.75 3.82
N GLY A 199 20.05 6.73 3.11
CA GLY A 199 21.49 6.51 2.91
C GLY A 199 22.14 5.62 3.96
N GLY A 200 21.35 4.94 4.80
CA GLY A 200 21.83 3.99 5.78
C GLY A 200 22.57 2.81 5.15
N ASN A 201 23.60 2.31 5.82
CA ASN A 201 24.33 1.11 5.41
C ASN A 201 23.68 -0.12 6.02
N GLY A 202 23.42 -1.15 5.20
CA GLY A 202 22.79 -2.39 5.68
C GLY A 202 23.59 -3.13 6.75
N ALA A 203 24.90 -2.85 6.87
CA ALA A 203 25.74 -3.38 7.95
C ALA A 203 25.40 -2.81 9.34
N ASP A 204 24.76 -1.63 9.39
CA ASP A 204 24.39 -0.96 10.65
C ASP A 204 23.01 -1.40 11.17
N ILE A 205 22.27 -2.20 10.39
CA ILE A 205 20.96 -2.70 10.77
C ILE A 205 21.15 -3.80 11.83
N PRO A 206 20.49 -3.71 13.00
CA PRO A 206 20.62 -4.71 14.04
C PRO A 206 19.98 -6.04 13.62
N GLU A 207 20.47 -7.16 14.15
CA GLU A 207 19.90 -8.48 13.90
C GLU A 207 18.48 -8.61 14.50
N THR A 208 18.23 -7.97 15.64
CA THR A 208 16.95 -8.02 16.35
C THR A 208 16.53 -6.63 16.85
N PHE A 209 15.23 -6.32 16.80
CA PHE A 209 14.68 -5.07 17.32
C PHE A 209 13.31 -5.28 17.98
N ASP A 210 13.16 -4.79 19.21
CA ASP A 210 11.90 -4.80 19.93
C ASP A 210 11.06 -3.57 19.60
N ALA A 211 9.81 -3.76 19.23
CA ALA A 211 8.90 -2.69 18.83
C ALA A 211 8.60 -1.72 19.98
N VAL A 212 8.74 -0.43 19.71
CA VAL A 212 8.43 0.64 20.66
C VAL A 212 6.96 1.05 20.47
N ALA A 213 6.07 0.46 21.25
CA ALA A 213 4.64 0.79 21.20
C ALA A 213 4.34 2.12 21.93
N ASP A 214 3.54 3.00 21.32
CA ASP A 214 3.02 4.20 21.99
C ASP A 214 1.64 3.89 22.57
N ARG A 215 1.51 3.99 23.90
CA ARG A 215 0.26 3.66 24.63
C ARG A 215 -0.29 2.27 24.29
N GLY A 216 0.61 1.32 24.03
CA GLY A 216 0.29 -0.07 23.72
C GLY A 216 -0.16 -0.35 22.30
N SER A 217 -0.07 0.62 21.37
CA SER A 217 -0.31 0.37 19.94
C SER A 217 0.93 0.68 19.11
N LEU A 218 1.11 -0.10 18.04
CA LEU A 218 2.09 0.22 17.02
C LEU A 218 1.70 1.53 16.32
N ASN A 219 2.67 2.39 16.06
CA ASN A 219 2.53 3.59 15.24
C ASN A 219 3.61 3.59 14.15
N ASN A 220 3.67 4.64 13.35
CA ASN A 220 4.59 4.70 12.19
C ASN A 220 6.08 4.73 12.56
N PHE A 221 6.41 4.97 13.84
CA PHE A 221 7.77 5.05 14.36
C PHE A 221 8.13 3.84 15.23
N SER A 222 7.17 2.95 15.51
CA SER A 222 7.37 1.84 16.45
C SER A 222 8.45 0.85 16.06
N LEU A 223 8.80 0.78 14.77
CA LEU A 223 9.83 -0.13 14.25
C LEU A 223 11.04 0.60 13.67
N ASN A 224 11.19 1.91 13.97
CA ASN A 224 12.36 2.66 13.53
C ASN A 224 13.55 2.36 14.45
N PHE A 225 14.52 1.62 13.92
CA PHE A 225 15.72 1.18 14.64
C PHE A 225 16.91 2.15 14.53
N TRP A 226 16.78 3.24 13.78
CA TRP A 226 17.87 4.20 13.49
C TRP A 226 17.57 5.65 13.93
N ALA A 227 16.56 5.84 14.79
CA ALA A 227 16.15 7.15 15.32
C ALA A 227 17.07 7.68 16.42
#